data_AF-A0A7X6NWY2-F1
#
_entry.id   AF-A0A7X6NWY2-F1
#
_cell.length_a   1.000
_cell.length_b   1.000
_cell.length_c   1.000
_cell.angle_alpha   90.00
_cell.angle_beta   90.00
_cell.angle_gamma   90.00
#
_symmetry.space_group_name_H-M   'P 1'
#
loop_
_entity.id
_entity.type
_entity.pdbx_description
1 polymer ?
#
loop_
_entity_poly.entity_id
_entity_poly.type
_entity_poly.pdbx_seq_one_letter_code
_entity_poly.pdbx_strand_id
1 'polypeptide(L)'
;VVRPVVDHGRHVRFACSPSDLLFDEHGAALDEWATPRFCYLQNDTDPVVWWGNHLLWKKPEWLDEMRGTQTPMAAMTWWPFITFWQVAADMTVCRYVGPGYGHKYHAAQCVPAWAGVLGLDPAADWSDLIGALNTDVPPVNP
;
A
#
# COMPACT_ATOMS: atom_id res chain seq x y z
N VAL A 1 1.01 -5.59 -3.42
CA VAL A 1 1.83 -4.40 -3.07
C VAL A 1 3.27 -4.83 -2.93
N VAL A 2 4.24 -3.98 -3.28
CA VAL A 2 5.67 -4.21 -2.97
C VAL A 2 5.86 -4.14 -1.46
N ARG A 3 6.23 -5.24 -0.80
CA ARG A 3 6.36 -5.31 0.67
C ARG A 3 7.75 -5.81 1.08
N PRO A 4 8.78 -4.96 1.00
CA PRO A 4 10.13 -5.35 1.41
C PRO A 4 10.14 -5.68 2.91
N VAL A 5 10.76 -6.80 3.27
CA VAL A 5 11.00 -7.13 4.68
C VAL A 5 12.40 -6.67 5.06
N VAL A 6 12.49 -5.62 5.87
CA VAL A 6 13.74 -5.07 6.39
C VAL A 6 13.85 -5.40 7.87
N ASP A 7 14.99 -5.97 8.29
CA ASP A 7 15.23 -6.35 9.69
C ASP A 7 14.06 -7.15 10.29
N HIS A 8 13.59 -8.17 9.55
CA HIS A 8 12.44 -9.02 9.93
C HIS A 8 11.13 -8.27 10.27
N GLY A 9 10.98 -7.02 9.81
CA GLY A 9 9.81 -6.19 10.12
C GLY A 9 9.82 -5.64 11.56
N ARG A 10 10.97 -5.68 12.24
CA ARG A 10 11.14 -5.31 13.65
C ARG A 10 10.88 -3.82 13.91
N HIS A 11 11.24 -2.96 12.97
CA HIS A 11 11.06 -1.50 13.08
C HIS A 11 10.22 -0.90 11.95
N VAL A 12 10.43 -1.38 10.72
CA VAL A 12 9.79 -0.85 9.51
C VAL A 12 8.88 -1.91 8.92
N ARG A 13 7.62 -1.56 8.65
CA ARG A 13 6.66 -2.43 7.98
C ARG A 13 6.03 -1.74 6.78
N PHE A 14 5.70 -2.52 5.77
CA PHE A 14 5.03 -2.09 4.54
C PHE A 14 3.70 -2.83 4.43
N ALA A 15 2.60 -2.11 4.21
CA ALA A 15 1.28 -2.71 4.27
C ALA A 15 0.29 -2.08 3.28
N CYS A 16 -0.56 -2.92 2.70
CA CYS A 16 -1.77 -2.52 1.96
C CYS A 16 -3.03 -2.95 2.73
N SER A 17 -2.91 -3.97 3.58
CA SER A 17 -3.99 -4.52 4.40
C SER A 17 -3.51 -4.74 5.84
N PRO A 18 -4.44 -4.90 6.81
CA PRO A 18 -4.07 -5.14 8.21
C PRO A 18 -3.22 -6.41 8.40
N SER A 19 -3.43 -7.46 7.60
CA SER A 19 -2.63 -8.69 7.68
C SER A 19 -1.16 -8.48 7.33
N ASP A 20 -0.86 -7.52 6.45
CA ASP A 20 0.52 -7.22 6.04
C ASP A 20 1.33 -6.59 7.18
N LEU A 21 0.65 -6.08 8.21
CA LEU A 21 1.32 -5.61 9.42
C LEU A 21 1.83 -6.77 10.26
N LEU A 22 1.37 -8.00 10.03
CA LEU A 22 1.68 -9.16 10.87
C LEU A 22 2.47 -10.24 10.14
N PHE A 23 2.29 -10.32 8.82
CA PHE A 23 2.85 -11.37 7.99
C PHE A 23 3.54 -10.78 6.76
N ASP A 24 4.61 -11.43 6.31
CA ASP A 24 5.26 -11.13 5.05
C ASP A 24 4.46 -11.67 3.85
N GLU A 25 5.02 -11.49 2.65
CA GLU A 25 4.38 -11.94 1.41
C GLU A 25 4.28 -13.46 1.24
N HIS A 26 5.03 -14.22 2.03
CA HIS A 26 4.99 -15.68 2.06
C HIS A 26 4.10 -16.22 3.20
N GLY A 27 3.50 -15.33 4.00
CA GLY A 27 2.67 -15.68 5.14
C GLY A 27 3.46 -16.01 6.41
N ALA A 28 4.77 -15.76 6.44
CA ALA A 28 5.56 -15.90 7.66
C ALA A 28 5.30 -14.70 8.59
N ALA A 29 5.22 -14.97 9.90
CA ALA A 29 5.03 -13.90 10.88
C ALA A 29 6.25 -12.99 10.95
N LEU A 30 6.00 -11.68 11.04
CA LEU A 30 7.02 -10.67 11.31
C LEU A 30 7.44 -10.72 12.78
N ASP A 31 8.65 -10.27 13.08
CA ASP A 31 9.16 -10.15 14.46
C ASP A 31 8.32 -9.16 15.28
N GLU A 32 8.51 -9.12 16.61
CA GLU A 32 7.86 -8.11 17.45
C GLU A 32 8.15 -6.67 16.95
N TRP A 33 7.12 -5.81 16.89
CA TRP A 33 7.28 -4.44 16.43
C TRP A 33 7.90 -3.56 17.52
N ALA A 34 9.22 -3.46 17.49
CA ALA A 34 10.00 -2.71 18.46
C ALA A 34 10.00 -1.19 18.16
N THR A 35 10.07 -0.38 19.21
CA THR A 35 10.22 1.08 19.09
C THR A 35 11.63 1.43 18.60
N PRO A 36 11.80 2.38 17.67
CA PRO A 36 10.75 3.16 16.98
C PRO A 36 10.03 2.36 15.89
N ARG A 37 8.72 2.64 15.72
CA ARG A 37 7.84 1.95 14.77
C ARG A 37 7.53 2.83 13.57
N PHE A 38 7.75 2.31 12.37
CA PHE A 38 7.47 2.99 11.11
C PHE A 38 6.60 2.11 10.22
N CYS A 39 5.53 2.68 9.69
CA CYS A 39 4.64 1.99 8.76
C CYS A 39 4.56 2.78 7.45
N TYR A 40 4.82 2.11 6.33
CA TYR A 40 4.54 2.60 5.00
C TYR A 40 3.25 1.94 4.50
N LEU A 41 2.15 2.68 4.52
CA LEU A 41 0.93 2.26 3.84
C LEU A 41 1.07 2.51 2.34
N GLN A 42 0.84 1.47 1.53
CA GLN A 42 1.00 1.50 0.09
C GLN A 42 -0.09 0.67 -0.57
N ASN A 43 -0.92 1.30 -1.40
CA ASN A 43 -1.84 0.55 -2.25
C ASN A 43 -1.05 -0.06 -3.42
N ASP A 44 -1.36 -1.31 -3.76
CA ASP A 44 -0.72 -1.99 -4.89
C ASP A 44 -1.15 -1.47 -6.25
N THR A 45 -2.21 -0.66 -6.27
CA THR A 45 -2.75 0.04 -7.44
C THR A 45 -2.28 1.49 -7.53
N ASP A 46 -1.26 1.88 -6.77
CA ASP A 46 -0.69 3.23 -6.71
C ASP A 46 0.80 3.20 -7.14
N PRO A 47 1.12 2.96 -8.43
CA PRO A 47 2.50 2.83 -8.88
C PRO A 47 3.22 4.18 -8.95
N VAL A 48 2.52 5.31 -8.81
CA VAL A 48 3.12 6.62 -9.05
C VAL A 48 4.13 7.02 -7.98
N VAL A 49 4.06 6.43 -6.79
CA VAL A 49 5.11 6.57 -5.77
C VAL A 49 6.48 6.08 -6.27
N TRP A 50 6.50 5.22 -7.30
CA TRP A 50 7.71 4.69 -7.94
C TRP A 50 8.03 5.35 -9.29
N TRP A 51 7.35 6.45 -9.63
CA TRP A 51 7.58 7.16 -10.88
C TRP A 51 8.95 7.85 -10.92
N GLY A 52 9.60 7.83 -12.09
CA GLY A 52 10.80 8.62 -12.34
C GLY A 52 11.37 8.40 -13.73
N ASN A 53 12.34 9.23 -14.12
CA ASN A 53 12.95 9.23 -15.45
C ASN A 53 13.59 7.89 -15.83
N HIS A 54 13.92 7.04 -14.84
CA HIS A 54 14.43 5.70 -15.09
C HIS A 54 13.45 4.82 -15.89
N LEU A 55 12.12 5.02 -15.74
CA LEU A 55 11.09 4.26 -16.45
C LEU A 55 11.12 4.43 -17.97
N LEU A 56 11.73 5.52 -18.46
CA LEU A 56 11.93 5.75 -19.90
C LEU A 56 12.86 4.69 -20.51
N TRP A 57 13.81 4.17 -19.73
CA TRP A 57 14.95 3.41 -20.24
C TRP A 57 15.18 2.07 -19.54
N LYS A 58 14.65 1.87 -18.32
CA LYS A 58 14.84 0.66 -17.51
C LYS A 58 13.48 0.12 -17.06
N LYS A 59 13.30 -1.20 -17.18
CA LYS A 59 12.20 -1.93 -16.55
C LYS A 59 12.30 -1.79 -15.02
N PRO A 60 11.24 -1.37 -14.32
CA PRO A 60 11.25 -1.31 -12.87
C PRO A 60 11.12 -2.69 -12.23
N GLU A 61 11.78 -2.89 -11.09
CA GLU A 61 11.78 -4.14 -10.33
C GLU A 61 10.40 -4.42 -9.71
N TRP A 62 9.71 -3.38 -9.23
CA TRP A 62 8.36 -3.51 -8.65
C TRP A 62 7.34 -4.14 -9.60
N LEU A 63 7.52 -4.05 -10.92
CA LEU A 63 6.57 -4.60 -11.88
C LEU A 63 6.56 -6.14 -11.85
N ASP A 64 7.69 -6.76 -11.53
CA ASP A 64 7.76 -8.22 -11.38
C ASP A 64 7.05 -8.68 -10.11
N GLU A 65 7.16 -7.91 -9.03
CA GLU A 65 6.45 -8.16 -7.77
C GLU A 65 4.92 -8.04 -7.91
N MET A 66 4.43 -7.22 -8.85
CA MET A 66 2.99 -7.07 -9.11
C MET A 66 2.35 -8.29 -9.78
N ARG A 67 3.13 -9.19 -10.40
CA ARG A 67 2.61 -10.36 -11.13
C ARG A 67 1.77 -11.30 -10.28
N GLY A 68 2.05 -11.38 -8.98
CA GLY A 68 1.32 -12.22 -8.02
C GLY A 68 0.06 -11.58 -7.44
N THR A 69 -0.21 -10.30 -7.73
CA THR A 69 -1.37 -9.60 -7.20
C THR A 69 -2.65 -9.95 -7.95
N GLN A 70 -3.81 -9.76 -7.33
CA GLN A 70 -5.12 -9.94 -7.97
C GLN A 70 -5.67 -8.63 -8.57
N THR A 71 -4.79 -7.66 -8.84
CA THR A 71 -5.18 -6.33 -9.33
C THR A 71 -4.82 -6.16 -10.81
N PRO A 72 -5.36 -5.13 -11.50
CA PRO A 72 -4.98 -4.85 -12.89
C PRO A 72 -3.47 -4.68 -13.12
N MET A 73 -2.70 -4.37 -12.07
CA MET A 73 -1.25 -4.24 -12.13
C MET A 73 -0.57 -5.55 -12.53
N ALA A 74 -1.15 -6.72 -12.21
CA ALA A 74 -0.63 -8.02 -12.60
C ALA A 74 -0.53 -8.20 -14.13
N ALA A 75 -1.38 -7.51 -14.90
CA ALA A 75 -1.39 -7.52 -16.37
C ALA A 75 -0.49 -6.44 -16.99
N MET A 76 0.04 -5.52 -16.20
CA MET A 76 0.85 -4.41 -16.72
C MET A 76 2.18 -4.91 -17.28
N THR A 77 2.54 -4.47 -18.48
CA THR A 77 3.83 -4.83 -19.11
C THR A 77 4.66 -3.59 -19.32
N TRP A 78 5.94 -3.67 -19.00
CA TRP A 78 6.86 -2.55 -19.21
C TRP A 78 7.11 -2.36 -20.69
N TRP A 79 6.89 -1.14 -21.14
CA TRP A 79 7.24 -0.66 -22.46
C TRP A 79 8.03 0.65 -22.30
N PRO A 80 9.24 0.77 -22.90
CA PRO A 80 10.02 2.00 -22.86
C PRO A 80 9.16 3.19 -23.31
N PHE A 81 9.33 4.34 -22.66
CA PHE A 81 8.52 5.57 -22.86
C PHE A 81 7.04 5.46 -22.51
N ILE A 82 6.35 4.38 -22.91
CA ILE A 82 4.92 4.16 -22.68
C ILE A 82 4.65 4.03 -21.17
N THR A 83 5.41 3.19 -20.46
CA THR A 83 5.20 2.99 -19.02
C THR A 83 5.45 4.25 -18.21
N PHE A 84 6.42 5.09 -18.61
CA PHE A 84 6.64 6.40 -18.00
C PHE A 84 5.39 7.28 -18.08
N TRP A 85 4.77 7.37 -19.25
CA TRP A 85 3.56 8.17 -19.45
C TRP A 85 2.31 7.52 -18.84
N GLN A 86 2.21 6.19 -18.84
CA GLN A 86 1.12 5.47 -18.17
C GLN A 86 1.11 5.78 -16.66
N VAL A 87 2.27 5.68 -15.99
CA VAL A 87 2.38 5.99 -14.56
C VAL A 87 2.25 7.49 -14.30
N ALA A 88 2.73 8.37 -15.20
CA ALA A 88 2.51 9.81 -15.07
C ALA A 88 1.02 10.19 -15.17
N ALA A 89 0.26 9.53 -16.06
CA ALA A 89 -1.17 9.77 -16.22
C ALA A 89 -1.96 9.41 -14.96
N ASP A 90 -1.50 8.42 -14.18
CA ASP A 90 -2.09 8.05 -12.89
C ASP A 90 -2.21 9.26 -11.95
N MET A 91 -1.22 10.16 -11.92
CA MET A 91 -1.26 11.39 -11.10
C MET A 91 -2.50 12.26 -11.35
N THR A 92 -3.05 12.21 -12.57
CA THR A 92 -4.19 13.04 -12.97
C THR A 92 -5.53 12.39 -12.66
N VAL A 93 -5.57 11.05 -12.54
CA VAL A 93 -6.81 10.27 -12.33
C VAL A 93 -6.82 9.49 -11.01
N CYS A 94 -5.78 9.64 -10.19
CA CYS A 94 -5.51 8.87 -8.97
C CYS A 94 -6.63 8.88 -7.91
N ARG A 95 -7.60 9.80 -8.04
CA ARG A 95 -8.75 9.96 -7.13
C ARG A 95 -10.05 9.38 -7.67
N TYR A 96 -10.11 8.91 -8.91
CA TYR A 96 -11.32 8.35 -9.53
C TYR A 96 -11.45 6.83 -9.33
N VAL A 97 -11.08 6.36 -8.14
CA VAL A 97 -11.11 4.93 -7.75
C VAL A 97 -11.88 4.71 -6.45
N GLY A 98 -12.20 3.45 -6.15
CA GLY A 98 -12.83 3.06 -4.89
C GLY A 98 -11.90 3.23 -3.67
N PRO A 99 -12.44 3.16 -2.44
CA PRO A 99 -11.61 3.17 -1.22
C PRO A 99 -10.65 1.96 -1.20
N GLY A 100 -9.42 2.18 -0.74
CA GLY A 100 -8.37 1.16 -0.69
C GLY A 100 -7.59 0.97 -1.99
N TYR A 101 -7.81 1.84 -2.98
CA TYR A 101 -7.13 1.80 -4.28
C TYR A 101 -6.50 3.16 -4.60
N GLY A 102 -5.46 3.14 -5.44
CA GLY A 102 -4.74 4.35 -5.84
C GLY A 102 -4.38 5.20 -4.63
N HIS A 103 -4.65 6.50 -4.70
CA HIS A 103 -4.30 7.42 -3.60
C HIS A 103 -5.35 7.46 -2.46
N LYS A 104 -6.38 6.60 -2.49
CA LYS A 104 -7.46 6.57 -1.49
C LYS A 104 -7.20 5.54 -0.39
N TYR A 105 -6.42 5.92 0.60
CA TYR A 105 -6.25 5.12 1.82
C TYR A 105 -7.53 5.15 2.68
N HIS A 106 -8.11 3.98 2.89
CA HIS A 106 -9.38 3.83 3.59
C HIS A 106 -9.19 3.68 5.11
N ALA A 107 -10.21 4.00 5.90
CA ALA A 107 -10.18 3.86 7.36
C ALA A 107 -9.79 2.44 7.81
N ALA A 108 -10.26 1.41 7.09
CA ALA A 108 -9.91 0.01 7.37
C ALA A 108 -8.42 -0.33 7.18
N GLN A 109 -7.66 0.49 6.47
CA GLN A 109 -6.20 0.37 6.33
C GLN A 109 -5.48 1.26 7.34
N CYS A 110 -5.93 2.51 7.46
CA CYS A 110 -5.30 3.51 8.31
C CYS A 110 -5.40 3.18 9.80
N VAL A 111 -6.56 2.71 10.27
CA VAL A 111 -6.80 2.49 11.70
C VAL A 111 -5.88 1.39 12.27
N PRO A 112 -5.81 0.18 11.67
CA PRO A 112 -4.87 -0.85 12.13
C PRO A 112 -3.41 -0.43 12.04
N ALA A 113 -3.01 0.30 10.99
CA ALA A 113 -1.64 0.79 10.85
C ALA A 113 -1.25 1.77 11.97
N TRP A 114 -2.12 2.73 12.28
CA TRP A 114 -1.90 3.66 13.39
C TRP A 114 -1.91 2.96 14.74
N ALA A 115 -2.81 2.00 14.96
CA ALA A 115 -2.82 1.17 16.17
C ALA A 115 -1.46 0.49 16.37
N GLY A 116 -0.93 -0.17 15.34
CA GLY A 116 0.39 -0.82 15.40
C GLY A 116 1.54 0.16 15.66
N VAL A 117 1.56 1.31 14.99
CA VAL A 117 2.57 2.37 15.22
C VAL A 117 2.53 2.88 16.67
N LEU A 118 1.33 3.03 17.24
CA LEU A 118 1.12 3.44 18.62
C LEU A 118 1.40 2.33 19.65
N GLY A 119 1.75 1.12 19.21
CA GLY A 119 2.04 -0.03 20.07
C GLY A 119 0.79 -0.76 20.59
N LEU A 120 -0.37 -0.52 19.97
CA LEU A 120 -1.58 -1.31 20.18
C LEU A 120 -1.59 -2.51 19.24
N ASP A 121 -2.49 -3.46 19.48
CA ASP A 121 -2.68 -4.61 18.60
C ASP A 121 -3.36 -4.20 17.28
N PRO A 122 -2.68 -4.27 16.12
CA PRO A 122 -3.29 -3.96 14.84
C PRO A 122 -4.36 -4.99 14.42
N ALA A 123 -4.40 -6.19 15.03
CA ALA A 123 -5.39 -7.23 14.76
C ALA A 123 -6.67 -7.10 15.59
N ALA A 124 -6.70 -6.18 16.55
CA ALA A 124 -7.87 -5.97 17.40
C ALA A 124 -9.10 -5.52 16.59
N ASP A 125 -10.29 -5.67 17.17
CA ASP A 125 -11.52 -5.20 16.55
C ASP A 125 -11.60 -3.66 16.63
N TRP A 126 -11.47 -3.03 15.47
CA TRP A 126 -11.55 -1.57 15.30
C TRP A 126 -12.82 -1.13 14.57
N SER A 127 -13.82 -2.01 14.45
CA SER A 127 -15.01 -1.77 13.61
C SER A 127 -15.77 -0.50 13.97
N ASP A 128 -15.91 -0.20 15.27
CA ASP A 128 -16.59 1.02 15.73
C ASP A 128 -15.84 2.29 15.32
N LEU A 129 -14.50 2.30 15.47
CA LEU A 129 -13.67 3.44 15.10
C LEU A 129 -13.62 3.65 13.58
N ILE A 130 -13.53 2.55 12.82
CA ILE A 130 -13.61 2.56 11.36
C ILE A 130 -14.97 3.11 10.90
N GLY A 131 -16.05 2.67 11.55
CA GLY A 131 -17.42 3.16 11.29
C GLY A 131 -17.57 4.66 11.55
N ALA A 132 -17.03 5.14 12.67
CA ALA A 132 -17.04 6.57 13.00
C ALA A 132 -16.28 7.41 11.96
N LEU A 133 -15.05 7.01 11.61
CA LEU A 133 -14.23 7.71 10.60
C LEU A 133 -14.94 7.81 9.23
N ASN A 134 -15.61 6.73 8.81
CA ASN A 134 -16.33 6.69 7.54
C ASN A 134 -17.63 7.51 7.55
N THR A 135 -18.19 7.79 8.73
CA THR A 135 -19.42 8.58 8.89
C THR A 135 -19.09 10.08 8.96
N ASP A 136 -18.04 10.44 9.70
CA ASP A 136 -17.67 11.83 9.98
C ASP A 136 -16.81 12.46 8.86
N VAL A 137 -16.08 11.65 8.10
CA VAL A 137 -15.31 12.09 6.94
C VAL A 137 -16.02 11.57 5.68
N PRO A 138 -16.93 12.37 5.07
CA PRO A 138 -17.63 11.92 3.88
C PRO A 138 -16.61 11.53 2.80
N PRO A 139 -16.78 10.37 2.12
CA PRO A 139 -15.87 9.96 1.07
C PRO A 139 -15.81 11.06 0.02
N VAL A 140 -14.60 11.47 -0.34
CA VAL A 140 -14.44 12.55 -1.31
C VAL A 140 -15.01 12.06 -2.64
N ASN A 141 -16.11 12.70 -3.05
CA ASN A 141 -16.79 12.40 -4.30
C ASN A 141 -15.76 12.45 -5.46
N PRO A 142 -15.86 11.53 -6.44
CA PRO A 142 -15.05 11.58 -7.65
C PRO A 142 -15.22 12.94 -8.36
#